data_AF-A0A951B4C1-F1
#
_entry.id   AF-A0A951B4C1-F1
#
_cell.length_a   1.000
_cell.length_b   1.000
_cell.length_c   1.000
_cell.angle_alpha   90.00
_cell.angle_beta   90.00
_cell.angle_gamma   90.00
#
_symmetry.space_group_name_H-M   'P 1'
#
loop_
_entity.id
_entity.type
_entity.pdbx_description
1 polymer ?
#
loop_
_entity_poly.entity_id
_entity_poly.type
_entity_poly.pdbx_seq_one_letter_code
_entity_poly.pdbx_strand_id
1 'polypeptide(L)'
;MTQPKRIGPSIPAASRRARGVGACAVLALALLAGGGSGCAARPATPAEAGGDLRYAAVLVAGDASLPVFDNAAESVAKRLVAGGAVAPDRLRRLSASPAAVTRTGGRPASLPNVLDAVAALRPGPGGGCFVFATSHGEEGRGLFLAATGQVLGPTALDRALAEGCGEAPTVVVVSACFSGGFAAPPM
;
A
#
# COMPACT_ATOMS: atom_id res chain seq x y z
N MET A 1 -9.85 32.45 -34.23
CA MET A 1 -8.61 32.27 -33.44
C MET A 1 -8.80 32.94 -32.09
N THR A 2 -9.31 32.19 -31.11
CA THR A 2 -9.68 32.68 -29.78
C THR A 2 -8.79 32.00 -28.74
N GLN A 3 -8.01 32.79 -28.01
CA GLN A 3 -7.13 32.35 -26.93
C GLN A 3 -7.94 31.81 -25.74
N PRO A 4 -7.56 30.68 -25.13
CA PRO A 4 -8.18 30.23 -23.89
C PRO A 4 -7.55 30.96 -22.67
N LYS A 5 -8.43 31.61 -21.91
CA LYS A 5 -8.17 32.31 -20.65
C LYS A 5 -7.79 31.29 -19.56
N ARG A 6 -6.53 31.26 -19.12
CA ARG A 6 -6.07 30.48 -17.96
C ARG A 6 -6.56 31.16 -16.67
N ILE A 7 -7.40 30.47 -15.92
CA ILE A 7 -7.75 30.82 -14.53
C ILE A 7 -7.08 29.76 -13.66
N GLY A 8 -5.96 30.11 -13.03
CA GLY A 8 -5.30 29.30 -12.01
C GLY A 8 -5.48 29.95 -10.64
N PRO A 9 -5.75 29.18 -9.57
CA PRO A 9 -5.77 29.72 -8.22
C PRO A 9 -4.35 29.93 -7.67
N SER A 10 -4.15 31.11 -7.11
CA SER A 10 -2.93 31.52 -6.39
C SER A 10 -2.86 30.82 -5.03
N ILE A 11 -1.92 29.91 -4.83
CA ILE A 11 -1.65 29.27 -3.53
C ILE A 11 -0.68 30.16 -2.74
N PRO A 12 -1.04 30.64 -1.53
CA PRO A 12 -0.10 31.37 -0.68
C PRO A 12 0.91 30.42 -0.02
N ALA A 13 2.18 30.84 -0.04
CA ALA A 13 3.31 30.13 0.55
C ALA A 13 3.21 30.10 2.09
N ALA A 14 3.22 28.89 2.66
CA ALA A 14 3.29 28.69 4.12
C ALA A 14 4.72 28.97 4.62
N SER A 15 4.85 30.00 5.45
CA SER A 15 6.09 30.40 6.12
C SER A 15 6.56 29.34 7.13
N ARG A 16 7.80 28.86 6.99
CA ARG A 16 8.46 28.02 7.99
C ARG A 16 8.86 28.87 9.20
N ARG A 17 8.29 28.60 10.37
CA ARG A 17 8.84 29.09 11.65
C ARG A 17 9.81 28.06 12.20
N ALA A 18 11.10 28.39 12.12
CA ALA A 18 12.15 27.71 12.86
C ALA A 18 11.95 27.94 14.36
N ARG A 19 11.90 26.88 15.16
CA ARG A 19 11.89 26.94 16.62
C ARG A 19 13.22 26.42 17.17
N GLY A 20 14.00 27.38 17.67
CA GLY A 20 14.75 27.32 18.93
C GLY A 20 15.67 26.12 19.20
N VAL A 21 16.96 26.35 19.03
CA VAL A 21 18.06 25.60 19.63
C VAL A 21 18.01 25.82 21.15
N GLY A 22 17.70 24.77 21.91
CA GLY A 22 17.83 24.74 23.37
C GLY A 22 19.07 23.94 23.76
N ALA A 23 20.19 24.63 23.93
CA ALA A 23 21.39 24.07 24.54
C ALA A 23 21.14 23.88 26.05
N CYS A 24 21.04 22.64 26.51
CA CYS A 24 21.14 22.30 27.94
C CYS A 24 22.54 21.75 28.18
N ALA A 25 23.37 22.57 28.78
CA ALA A 25 24.72 22.22 29.16
C ALA A 25 24.76 21.87 30.66
N VAL A 26 25.43 20.75 30.94
CA VAL A 26 26.22 20.39 32.14
C VAL A 26 25.45 20.09 33.44
N LEU A 27 25.53 18.83 33.92
CA LEU A 27 26.41 18.46 35.05
C LEU A 27 26.40 16.93 35.25
N ALA A 28 27.55 16.31 35.05
CA ALA A 28 27.82 14.94 35.45
C ALA A 28 28.33 14.96 36.90
N LEU A 29 27.72 14.14 37.77
CA LEU A 29 28.33 13.70 39.02
C LEU A 29 27.95 12.23 39.23
N ALA A 30 28.95 11.37 39.30
CA ALA A 30 28.84 9.92 39.45
C ALA A 30 28.85 9.48 40.92
N LEU A 31 28.58 8.17 41.15
CA LEU A 31 28.70 7.30 42.37
C LEU A 31 27.32 6.94 42.98
N LEU A 32 26.89 5.70 43.24
CA LEU A 32 27.51 4.38 43.43
C LEU A 32 26.52 3.21 43.16
N ALA A 33 27.08 2.01 43.06
CA ALA A 33 26.53 0.69 42.72
C ALA A 33 25.30 0.18 43.51
N GLY A 34 24.45 -0.58 42.82
CA GLY A 34 23.43 -1.47 43.40
C GLY A 34 22.69 -2.23 42.29
N GLY A 35 23.00 -3.51 42.11
CA GLY A 35 22.56 -4.34 40.98
C GLY A 35 21.05 -4.60 40.95
N GLY A 36 20.40 -4.12 39.90
CA GLY A 36 19.09 -4.59 39.46
C GLY A 36 19.24 -5.12 38.04
N SER A 37 18.90 -6.40 37.84
CA SER A 37 18.65 -6.97 36.50
C SER A 37 17.40 -6.32 35.91
N GLY A 38 17.54 -5.07 35.47
CA GLY A 38 16.57 -4.42 34.61
C GLY A 38 16.83 -4.88 33.18
N CYS A 39 15.81 -5.44 32.52
CA CYS A 39 15.74 -5.45 31.07
C CYS A 39 15.87 -4.00 30.60
N ALA A 40 17.10 -3.56 30.31
CA ALA A 40 17.33 -2.32 29.61
C ALA A 40 16.74 -2.52 28.21
N ALA A 41 15.51 -2.01 28.01
CA ALA A 41 14.92 -1.87 26.70
C ALA A 41 15.90 -1.03 25.89
N ARG A 42 16.62 -1.69 24.99
CA ARG A 42 17.51 -1.03 24.05
C ARG A 42 16.61 -0.08 23.26
N PRO A 43 16.86 1.24 23.26
CA PRO A 43 16.10 2.14 22.43
C PRO A 43 16.22 1.62 21.01
N ALA A 44 15.08 1.26 20.41
CA ALA A 44 15.04 0.95 18.99
C ALA A 44 15.47 2.23 18.29
N THR A 45 16.69 2.24 17.76
CA THR A 45 17.05 3.20 16.73
C THR A 45 15.96 3.08 15.67
N PRO A 46 15.26 4.17 15.31
CA PRO A 46 14.40 4.14 14.14
C PRO A 46 15.25 3.56 13.02
N ALA A 47 14.82 2.43 12.45
CA ALA A 47 15.43 1.95 11.24
C ALA A 47 15.41 3.13 10.26
N GLU A 48 16.57 3.57 9.80
CA GLU A 48 16.64 4.51 8.69
C GLU A 48 15.90 3.84 7.53
N ALA A 49 14.65 4.23 7.31
CA ALA A 49 13.93 3.96 6.08
C ALA A 49 14.58 4.84 4.99
N GLY A 50 15.79 4.46 4.60
CA GLY A 50 16.64 5.18 3.66
C GLY A 50 17.31 4.27 2.63
N GLY A 51 16.94 2.99 2.59
CA GLY A 51 17.13 2.17 1.39
C GLY A 51 15.96 2.39 0.44
N ASP A 52 16.19 2.32 -0.87
CA ASP A 52 15.13 2.33 -1.88
C ASP A 52 14.19 1.13 -1.65
N LEU A 53 13.14 1.30 -0.84
CA LEU A 53 12.19 0.24 -0.51
C LEU A 53 11.54 -0.27 -1.80
N ARG A 54 11.85 -1.53 -2.15
CA ARG A 54 11.30 -2.20 -3.34
C ARG A 54 10.12 -3.06 -2.94
N TYR A 55 9.05 -2.96 -3.70
CA TYR A 55 7.81 -3.66 -3.43
C TYR A 55 7.63 -4.86 -4.33
N ALA A 56 7.03 -5.91 -3.78
CA ALA A 56 6.24 -6.87 -4.52
C ALA A 56 4.81 -6.34 -4.61
N ALA A 57 4.18 -6.38 -5.79
CA ALA A 57 2.88 -5.74 -6.00
C ALA A 57 1.81 -6.66 -6.57
N VAL A 58 0.58 -6.49 -6.07
CA VAL A 58 -0.65 -7.05 -6.64
C VAL A 58 -1.61 -5.92 -6.95
N LEU A 59 -2.10 -5.88 -8.19
CA LEU A 59 -3.07 -4.90 -8.66
C LEU A 59 -4.34 -5.62 -9.11
N VAL A 60 -5.49 -5.21 -8.56
CA VAL A 60 -6.79 -5.87 -8.78
C VAL A 60 -7.80 -4.87 -9.34
N ALA A 61 -8.32 -5.14 -10.55
CA ALA A 61 -9.53 -4.54 -11.08
C ALA A 61 -10.69 -5.55 -10.95
N GLY A 62 -11.55 -5.35 -9.95
CA GLY A 62 -12.56 -6.32 -9.54
C GLY A 62 -13.83 -6.33 -10.38
N ASP A 63 -14.08 -5.29 -11.18
CA ASP A 63 -15.26 -5.18 -12.03
C ASP A 63 -14.87 -4.69 -13.44
N ALA A 64 -15.64 -5.10 -14.44
CA ALA A 64 -15.50 -4.75 -15.85
C ALA A 64 -16.71 -3.99 -16.40
N SER A 65 -17.70 -3.65 -15.58
CA SER A 65 -18.88 -2.86 -15.95
C SER A 65 -18.52 -1.45 -16.39
N LEU A 66 -17.38 -0.93 -15.92
CA LEU A 66 -16.82 0.36 -16.27
C LEU A 66 -15.31 0.21 -16.50
N PRO A 67 -14.74 0.86 -17.53
CA PRO A 67 -13.31 0.77 -17.81
C PRO A 67 -12.42 1.44 -16.75
N VAL A 68 -13.01 2.23 -15.84
CA VAL A 68 -12.26 3.00 -14.83
C VAL A 68 -11.43 2.11 -13.91
N PHE A 69 -11.90 0.89 -13.61
CA PHE A 69 -11.21 -0.03 -12.69
C PHE A 69 -9.89 -0.54 -13.29
N ASP A 70 -9.92 -1.03 -14.52
CA ASP A 70 -8.72 -1.43 -15.25
C ASP A 70 -7.80 -0.22 -15.54
N ASN A 71 -8.37 0.93 -15.91
CA ASN A 71 -7.59 2.15 -16.17
C ASN A 71 -6.81 2.60 -14.92
N ALA A 72 -7.43 2.53 -13.74
CA ALA A 72 -6.79 2.87 -12.48
C ALA A 72 -5.66 1.87 -12.13
N ALA A 73 -5.94 0.57 -12.22
CA ALA A 73 -4.93 -0.47 -11.98
C ALA A 73 -3.74 -0.33 -12.95
N GLU A 74 -4.00 -0.09 -14.23
CA GLU A 74 -2.95 0.13 -15.23
C GLU A 74 -2.14 1.40 -14.95
N SER A 75 -2.78 2.48 -14.54
CA SER A 75 -2.11 3.74 -14.20
C SER A 75 -1.19 3.59 -12.99
N VAL A 76 -1.64 2.88 -11.96
CA VAL A 76 -0.82 2.56 -10.78
C VAL A 76 0.36 1.66 -11.19
N ALA A 77 0.12 0.62 -12.00
CA ALA A 77 1.18 -0.26 -12.49
C ALA A 77 2.31 0.51 -13.19
N LYS A 78 1.94 1.39 -14.14
CA LYS A 78 2.88 2.19 -14.90
C LYS A 78 3.72 3.09 -14.00
N ARG A 79 3.10 3.74 -13.01
CA ARG A 79 3.80 4.63 -12.07
C ARG A 79 4.77 3.87 -11.16
N LEU A 80 4.36 2.73 -10.62
CA LEU A 80 5.21 1.90 -9.76
C LEU A 80 6.44 1.38 -10.49
N VAL A 81 6.27 0.93 -11.74
CA VAL A 81 7.38 0.44 -12.57
C VAL A 81 8.27 1.59 -13.04
N ALA A 82 7.70 2.68 -13.56
CA ALA A 82 8.47 3.82 -14.04
C ALA A 82 9.26 4.52 -12.92
N GLY A 83 8.73 4.54 -11.70
CA GLY A 83 9.41 5.06 -10.52
C GLY A 83 10.41 4.10 -9.89
N GLY A 84 10.59 2.89 -10.45
CA GLY A 84 11.51 1.88 -9.92
C GLY A 84 11.05 1.17 -8.65
N ALA A 85 9.94 1.58 -8.03
CA ALA A 85 9.43 1.01 -6.79
C ALA A 85 9.09 -0.49 -6.90
N VAL A 86 8.67 -0.94 -8.09
CA VAL A 86 8.33 -2.34 -8.37
C VAL A 86 9.02 -2.79 -9.65
N ALA A 87 9.76 -3.90 -9.60
CA ALA A 87 10.29 -4.52 -10.81
C ALA A 87 9.16 -5.19 -11.62
N PRO A 88 9.17 -5.17 -12.97
CA PRO A 88 8.07 -5.70 -13.77
C PRO A 88 7.67 -7.15 -13.47
N ASP A 89 8.63 -8.01 -13.14
CA ASP A 89 8.45 -9.42 -12.75
C ASP A 89 7.92 -9.61 -11.31
N ARG A 90 7.94 -8.54 -10.51
CA ARG A 90 7.40 -8.48 -9.15
C ARG A 90 5.99 -7.88 -9.10
N LEU A 91 5.39 -7.62 -10.26
CA LEU A 91 4.06 -7.02 -10.38
C LEU A 91 3.06 -8.04 -10.96
N ARG A 92 2.02 -8.36 -10.18
CA ARG A 92 0.95 -9.28 -10.57
C ARG A 92 -0.32 -8.47 -10.83
N ARG A 93 -0.96 -8.71 -11.97
CA ARG A 93 -2.21 -8.02 -12.35
C ARG A 93 -3.36 -8.99 -12.42
N LEU A 94 -4.49 -8.57 -11.87
CA LEU A 94 -5.75 -9.29 -11.92
C LEU A 94 -6.84 -8.36 -12.43
N SER A 95 -7.70 -8.87 -13.31
CA SER A 95 -8.81 -8.11 -13.89
C SER A 95 -10.06 -8.97 -14.06
N ALA A 96 -11.22 -8.37 -13.86
CA ALA A 96 -12.51 -8.98 -14.23
C ALA A 96 -12.75 -8.96 -15.74
N SER A 97 -12.01 -8.15 -16.51
CA SER A 97 -12.11 -8.07 -17.97
C SER A 97 -11.25 -9.15 -18.65
N PRO A 98 -11.83 -10.11 -19.38
CA PRO A 98 -11.06 -11.12 -20.10
C PRO A 98 -10.10 -10.49 -21.12
N ALA A 99 -10.49 -9.38 -21.75
CA ALA A 99 -9.63 -8.66 -22.69
C ALA A 99 -8.40 -8.06 -21.99
N ALA A 100 -8.56 -7.51 -20.78
CA ALA A 100 -7.43 -7.00 -19.99
C ALA A 100 -6.51 -8.11 -19.50
N VAL A 101 -7.08 -9.26 -19.10
CA VAL A 101 -6.33 -10.47 -18.73
C VAL A 101 -5.42 -10.90 -19.89
N THR A 102 -5.98 -11.08 -21.09
CA THR A 102 -5.22 -11.45 -22.29
C THR A 102 -4.15 -10.41 -22.62
N ARG A 103 -4.49 -9.11 -22.61
CA ARG A 103 -3.57 -8.01 -22.95
C ARG A 103 -2.37 -7.92 -22.01
N THR A 104 -2.56 -8.24 -20.73
CA THR A 104 -1.53 -8.04 -19.70
C THR A 104 -0.81 -9.33 -19.31
N GLY A 105 -1.25 -10.50 -19.79
CA GLY A 105 -0.81 -11.79 -19.28
C GLY A 105 -1.19 -11.99 -17.81
N GLY A 106 -2.22 -11.29 -17.33
CA GLY A 106 -2.68 -11.33 -15.95
C GLY A 106 -3.52 -12.57 -15.63
N ARG A 107 -4.23 -12.53 -14.50
CA ARG A 107 -5.21 -13.56 -14.12
C ARG A 107 -6.60 -12.95 -13.96
N PRO A 108 -7.68 -13.73 -14.09
CA PRO A 108 -9.01 -13.27 -13.71
C PRO A 108 -9.03 -12.80 -12.24
N ALA A 109 -9.70 -11.68 -11.95
CA ALA A 109 -9.89 -11.17 -10.60
C ALA A 109 -10.98 -11.95 -9.83
N SER A 110 -10.80 -13.27 -9.70
CA SER A 110 -11.62 -14.12 -8.82
C SER A 110 -11.12 -14.07 -7.38
N LEU A 111 -11.97 -14.39 -6.40
CA LEU A 111 -11.56 -14.39 -5.00
C LEU A 111 -10.34 -15.30 -4.74
N PRO A 112 -10.30 -16.57 -5.23
CA PRO A 112 -9.13 -17.42 -5.05
C PRO A 112 -7.87 -16.83 -5.70
N ASN A 113 -7.97 -16.33 -6.93
CA ASN A 113 -6.81 -15.78 -7.63
C ASN A 113 -6.25 -14.54 -6.91
N VAL A 114 -7.11 -13.70 -6.34
CA VAL A 114 -6.70 -12.52 -5.58
C VAL A 114 -6.01 -12.91 -4.28
N LEU A 115 -6.59 -13.83 -3.50
CA LEU A 115 -6.00 -14.27 -2.24
C LEU A 115 -4.66 -14.99 -2.46
N ASP A 116 -4.59 -15.90 -3.45
CA ASP A 116 -3.33 -16.53 -3.89
C ASP A 116 -2.31 -15.49 -4.37
N ALA A 117 -2.79 -14.39 -4.96
CA ALA A 117 -1.93 -13.31 -5.42
C ALA A 117 -1.28 -12.56 -4.26
N VAL A 118 -2.06 -12.26 -3.24
CA VAL A 118 -1.55 -11.56 -2.06
C VAL A 118 -0.66 -12.48 -1.22
N ALA A 119 -1.08 -13.72 -0.96
CA ALA A 119 -0.34 -14.69 -0.16
C ALA A 119 1.03 -15.10 -0.77
N ALA A 120 1.21 -14.95 -2.08
CA ALA A 120 2.48 -15.22 -2.74
C ALA A 120 3.33 -13.96 -3.02
N LEU A 121 3.03 -12.81 -2.39
CA LEU A 121 3.84 -11.59 -2.52
C LEU A 121 5.28 -11.79 -2.05
N ARG A 122 5.51 -12.30 -0.82
CA ARG A 122 6.81 -12.69 -0.24
C ARG A 122 7.97 -11.77 -0.68
N PRO A 123 8.00 -10.50 -0.21
CA PRO A 123 9.08 -9.59 -0.56
C PRO A 123 10.43 -10.11 -0.03
N GLY A 124 11.52 -9.78 -0.74
CA GLY A 124 12.88 -10.10 -0.29
C GLY A 124 13.29 -9.27 0.95
N PRO A 125 14.45 -9.57 1.56
CA PRO A 125 14.96 -8.81 2.70
C PRO A 125 15.00 -7.29 2.41
N GLY A 126 14.43 -6.48 3.30
CA GLY A 126 14.33 -5.03 3.13
C GLY A 126 13.31 -4.55 2.09
N GLY A 127 12.52 -5.47 1.51
CA GLY A 127 11.41 -5.15 0.60
C GLY A 127 10.07 -5.00 1.32
N GLY A 128 9.06 -4.54 0.58
CA GLY A 128 7.69 -4.35 1.07
C GLY A 128 6.62 -5.02 0.21
N CYS A 129 5.40 -5.03 0.72
CA CYS A 129 4.21 -5.44 -0.02
C CYS A 129 3.40 -4.22 -0.46
N PHE A 130 2.88 -4.27 -1.69
CA PHE A 130 1.96 -3.27 -2.20
C PHE A 130 0.72 -3.95 -2.80
N VAL A 131 -0.46 -3.64 -2.29
CA VAL A 131 -1.73 -4.12 -2.85
C VAL A 131 -2.57 -2.91 -3.24
N PHE A 132 -3.01 -2.85 -4.50
CA PHE A 132 -4.02 -1.91 -4.94
C PHE A 132 -5.22 -2.67 -5.49
N ALA A 133 -6.39 -2.41 -4.94
CA ALA A 133 -7.64 -3.04 -5.35
C ALA A 133 -8.70 -1.98 -5.64
N THR A 134 -9.39 -2.12 -6.77
CA THR A 134 -10.46 -1.22 -7.16
C THR A 134 -11.63 -1.96 -7.81
N SER A 135 -12.85 -1.62 -7.42
CA SER A 135 -14.10 -2.20 -7.91
C SER A 135 -15.29 -1.40 -7.34
N HIS A 136 -16.51 -1.91 -7.51
CA HIS A 136 -17.63 -1.54 -6.65
C HIS A 136 -17.42 -2.07 -5.23
N GLY A 137 -18.05 -1.38 -4.27
CA GLY A 137 -18.09 -1.80 -2.87
C GLY A 137 -19.46 -2.35 -2.53
N GLU A 138 -19.47 -3.40 -1.71
CA GLU A 138 -20.66 -3.94 -1.08
C GLU A 138 -20.67 -3.57 0.40
N GLU A 139 -21.71 -2.86 0.83
CA GLU A 139 -21.85 -2.35 2.20
C GLU A 139 -21.74 -3.49 3.22
N GLY A 140 -20.87 -3.31 4.21
CA GLY A 140 -20.61 -4.31 5.26
C GLY A 140 -19.92 -5.61 4.80
N ARG A 141 -19.65 -5.79 3.50
CA ARG A 141 -19.06 -7.03 2.96
C ARG A 141 -17.64 -6.84 2.41
N GLY A 142 -17.41 -5.80 1.60
CA GLY A 142 -16.11 -5.53 1.00
C GLY A 142 -16.15 -5.21 -0.49
N LEU A 143 -15.17 -5.69 -1.24
CA LEU A 143 -14.95 -5.34 -2.64
C LEU A 143 -15.54 -6.41 -3.58
N PHE A 144 -16.42 -6.02 -4.51
CA PHE A 144 -17.05 -6.95 -5.43
C PHE A 144 -16.06 -7.49 -6.48
N LEU A 145 -16.12 -8.78 -6.75
CA LEU A 145 -15.29 -9.48 -7.74
C LEU A 145 -16.17 -10.12 -8.81
N ALA A 146 -16.43 -9.35 -9.87
CA ALA A 146 -17.35 -9.70 -10.96
C ALA A 146 -16.97 -10.98 -11.71
N ALA A 147 -15.69 -11.35 -11.74
CA ALA A 147 -15.23 -12.58 -12.38
C ALA A 147 -15.86 -13.86 -11.76
N THR A 148 -16.30 -13.78 -10.50
CA THR A 148 -16.91 -14.90 -9.76
C THR A 148 -18.19 -14.55 -9.02
N GLY A 149 -18.62 -13.29 -9.01
CA GLY A 149 -19.75 -12.83 -8.19
C GLY A 149 -19.50 -12.93 -6.68
N GLN A 150 -18.23 -12.94 -6.26
CA GLN A 150 -17.82 -13.07 -4.87
C GLN A 150 -17.36 -11.71 -4.32
N VAL A 151 -17.14 -11.63 -3.00
CA VAL A 151 -16.64 -10.43 -2.34
C VAL A 151 -15.30 -10.71 -1.70
N LEU A 152 -14.31 -9.85 -1.97
CA LEU A 152 -13.10 -9.75 -1.16
C LEU A 152 -13.42 -8.95 0.10
N GLY A 153 -13.52 -9.62 1.24
CA GLY A 153 -13.72 -8.97 2.54
C GLY A 153 -12.42 -8.59 3.25
N PRO A 154 -12.44 -7.64 4.21
CA PRO A 154 -11.26 -7.21 4.95
C PRO A 154 -10.51 -8.35 5.63
N THR A 155 -11.21 -9.21 6.39
CA THR A 155 -10.61 -10.34 7.10
C THR A 155 -9.93 -11.36 6.18
N ALA A 156 -10.47 -11.58 4.98
CA ALA A 156 -9.86 -12.50 4.01
C ALA A 156 -8.58 -11.89 3.42
N LEU A 157 -8.60 -10.59 3.12
CA LEU A 157 -7.44 -9.86 2.64
C LEU A 157 -6.33 -9.81 3.71
N ASP A 158 -6.69 -9.47 4.95
CA ASP A 158 -5.78 -9.45 6.11
C ASP A 158 -5.05 -10.78 6.29
N ARG A 159 -5.79 -11.90 6.28
CA ARG A 159 -5.16 -13.23 6.35
C ARG A 159 -4.16 -13.48 5.22
N ALA A 160 -4.51 -13.10 3.99
CA ALA A 160 -3.62 -13.27 2.85
C ALA A 160 -2.39 -12.35 2.93
N LEU A 161 -2.53 -11.15 3.50
CA LEU A 161 -1.42 -10.23 3.77
C LEU A 161 -0.50 -10.81 4.85
N ALA A 162 -1.05 -11.31 5.95
CA ALA A 162 -0.27 -11.96 7.00
C ALA A 162 0.55 -13.15 6.46
N GLU A 163 -0.05 -13.97 5.57
CA GLU A 163 0.65 -15.08 4.92
C GLU A 163 1.73 -14.63 3.93
N GLY A 164 1.43 -13.61 3.12
CA GLY A 164 2.30 -13.20 2.01
C GLY A 164 3.38 -12.19 2.40
N CYS A 165 3.12 -11.35 3.37
CA CYS A 165 3.95 -10.21 3.74
C CYS A 165 4.61 -10.38 5.10
N GLY A 166 3.98 -11.10 6.03
CA GLY A 166 4.46 -11.21 7.41
C GLY A 166 4.72 -9.82 8.00
N GLU A 167 5.90 -9.62 8.56
CA GLU A 167 6.32 -8.34 9.17
C GLU A 167 6.86 -7.31 8.16
N ALA A 168 6.81 -7.59 6.86
CA ALA A 168 7.31 -6.65 5.85
C ALA A 168 6.43 -5.37 5.81
N PRO A 169 7.03 -4.18 5.58
CA PRO A 169 6.27 -2.96 5.34
C PRO A 169 5.21 -3.16 4.26
N THR A 170 3.95 -2.94 4.62
CA THR A 170 2.81 -3.27 3.76
C THR A 170 1.96 -2.03 3.51
N VAL A 171 1.66 -1.77 2.24
CA VAL A 171 0.76 -0.70 1.81
C VAL A 171 -0.42 -1.32 1.07
N VAL A 172 -1.63 -1.03 1.54
CA VAL A 172 -2.88 -1.46 0.91
C VAL A 172 -3.67 -0.23 0.52
N VAL A 173 -4.10 -0.17 -0.73
CA VAL A 173 -4.94 0.90 -1.27
C VAL A 173 -6.21 0.28 -1.83
N VAL A 174 -7.34 0.56 -1.19
CA VAL A 174 -8.65 0.09 -1.62
C VAL A 174 -9.49 1.25 -2.13
N SER A 175 -9.90 1.18 -3.40
CA SER A 175 -10.69 2.20 -4.09
C SER A 175 -12.06 1.63 -4.48
N ALA A 176 -13.03 1.79 -3.59
CA ALA A 176 -14.42 1.34 -3.73
C ALA A 176 -15.34 2.11 -2.76
N CYS A 177 -16.66 2.02 -2.95
CA CYS A 177 -17.62 2.43 -1.91
C CYS A 177 -17.35 1.65 -0.61
N PHE A 178 -17.60 2.27 0.54
CA PHE A 178 -17.42 1.65 1.86
C PHE A 178 -15.99 1.14 2.15
N SER A 179 -14.97 1.60 1.41
CA SER A 179 -13.59 1.14 1.57
C SER A 179 -12.98 1.42 2.95
N GLY A 180 -13.58 2.31 3.75
CA GLY A 180 -13.22 2.51 5.16
C GLY A 180 -13.34 1.24 6.01
N GLY A 181 -14.11 0.22 5.57
CA GLY A 181 -14.11 -1.10 6.20
C GLY A 181 -12.78 -1.85 6.08
N PHE A 182 -11.94 -1.48 5.11
CA PHE A 182 -10.53 -1.88 4.98
C PHE A 182 -9.60 -0.79 5.56
N ALA A 183 -10.02 -0.10 6.61
CA ALA A 183 -9.14 0.78 7.41
C ALA A 183 -9.11 0.36 8.89
N ALA A 184 -9.93 -0.60 9.28
CA ALA A 184 -10.09 -1.07 10.66
C ALA A 184 -9.45 -2.45 10.85
N PRO A 185 -8.89 -2.74 12.03
CA PRO A 185 -8.32 -4.04 12.34
C PRO A 185 -9.31 -5.22 12.21
N PRO A 186 -8.81 -6.43 11.90
CA PRO A 186 -7.41 -6.69 11.61
C PRO A 186 -7.07 -6.31 10.15
N MET A 187 -5.93 -5.63 10.00
CA MET A 187 -5.25 -5.29 8.75
C MET A 187 -3.77 -5.04 9.00
#